data_AF-A0ABD1BX43-F1
#
_entry.id   AF-A0ABD1BX43-F1
#
_cell.length_a   1.000
_cell.length_b   1.000
_cell.length_c   1.000
_cell.angle_alpha   90.00
_cell.angle_beta   90.00
_cell.angle_gamma   90.00
#
_symmetry.space_group_name_H-M   'P 1'
#
loop_
_entity.id
_entity.type
_entity.pdbx_description
1 polymer ?
#
loop_
_entity_poly.entity_id
_entity_poly.type
_entity_poly.pdbx_seq_one_letter_code
_entity_poly.pdbx_strand_id
1 'polypeptide(L)'
;MESRQGILLVLIFASLSIRNLVQAQQDQQGFISLDCGLPTKQSYTEPKSNLKFSSDWEFIKSGKSGSVDPTYGLSEYKQYNVLRYFPVDDGLRNCYI
;
A
#
# COMPACT_ATOMS: atom_id res chain seq x y z
N MET A 1 -7.91 -47.73 14.29
CA MET A 1 -7.46 -46.61 15.16
C MET A 1 -6.46 -45.70 14.43
N GLU A 2 -5.50 -46.28 13.71
CA GLU A 2 -4.49 -45.55 12.92
C GLU A 2 -5.05 -44.69 11.77
N SER A 3 -6.09 -45.17 11.06
CA SER A 3 -6.72 -44.42 9.97
C SER A 3 -7.36 -43.09 10.41
N ARG A 4 -7.98 -43.04 11.60
CA ARG A 4 -8.55 -41.79 12.16
C ARG A 4 -7.46 -40.79 12.56
N GLN A 5 -6.33 -41.28 13.09
CA GLN A 5 -5.19 -40.44 13.45
C GLN A 5 -4.50 -39.87 12.20
N GLY A 6 -4.34 -40.67 11.15
CA GLY A 6 -3.82 -40.21 9.86
C GLY A 6 -4.68 -39.12 9.22
N ILE A 7 -6.01 -39.29 9.21
CA ILE A 7 -6.94 -38.26 8.70
C ILE A 7 -6.85 -36.97 9.52
N LEU A 8 -6.81 -37.08 10.86
CA LEU A 8 -6.67 -35.91 11.74
C LEU A 8 -5.37 -35.14 11.48
N LEU A 9 -4.25 -35.85 11.29
CA LEU A 9 -2.96 -35.23 10.97
C LEU A 9 -3.02 -34.49 9.62
N VAL A 10 -3.58 -35.11 8.58
CA VAL A 10 -3.74 -34.47 7.26
C VAL A 10 -4.58 -33.19 7.35
N LEU A 11 -5.69 -33.22 8.10
CA LEU A 11 -6.55 -32.04 8.29
C LEU A 11 -5.82 -30.92 9.05
N ILE A 12 -5.04 -31.27 10.08
CA ILE A 12 -4.21 -30.31 10.82
C ILE A 12 -3.18 -29.68 9.88
N PHE A 13 -2.41 -30.48 9.14
CA PHE A 13 -1.41 -29.98 8.20
C PHE A 13 -2.03 -29.10 7.10
N ALA A 14 -3.16 -29.49 6.52
CA ALA A 14 -3.88 -28.68 5.54
C ALA A 14 -4.32 -27.34 6.13
N SER A 15 -4.89 -27.33 7.34
CA SER A 15 -5.34 -26.10 8.01
C SER A 15 -4.19 -25.14 8.36
N LEU A 16 -3.05 -25.67 8.79
CA LEU A 16 -1.83 -24.90 9.05
C LEU A 16 -1.28 -24.30 7.75
N SER A 17 -1.27 -25.08 6.66
CA SER A 17 -0.76 -24.62 5.36
C SER A 17 -1.60 -23.47 4.79
N ILE A 18 -2.93 -23.55 4.92
CA ILE A 18 -3.85 -22.50 4.47
C ILE A 18 -3.66 -21.21 5.30
N ARG A 19 -3.46 -21.32 6.62
CA ARG A 19 -3.20 -20.14 7.48
C ARG A 19 -1.91 -19.41 7.10
N ASN A 20 -0.85 -20.14 6.76
CA ASN A 20 0.43 -19.54 6.36
C ASN A 20 0.34 -18.81 5.01
N LEU A 21 -0.44 -19.33 4.06
CA LEU A 21 -0.69 -18.66 2.77
C LEU A 21 -1.46 -17.34 2.95
N VAL A 22 -2.48 -17.32 3.82
CA VAL A 22 -3.25 -16.10 4.12
C VAL A 22 -2.38 -15.04 4.80
N GLN A 23 -1.49 -15.44 5.72
CA GLN A 23 -0.63 -14.49 6.42
C GLN A 23 0.46 -13.88 5.52
N ALA A 24 0.96 -14.64 4.54
CA ALA A 24 1.94 -14.15 3.57
C ALA A 24 1.39 -13.08 2.61
N GLN A 25 0.06 -13.04 2.37
CA GLN A 25 -0.56 -11.98 1.56
C GLN A 25 -0.78 -10.69 2.36
N GLN A 26 -0.89 -10.79 3.68
CA GLN A 26 -1.27 -9.68 4.54
C GLN A 26 -0.09 -8.80 4.95
N ASP A 27 1.12 -9.37 4.96
CA ASP A 27 2.34 -8.62 5.22
C ASP A 27 2.83 -8.08 3.87
N GLN A 28 2.75 -6.76 3.66
CA GLN A 28 3.31 -6.05 2.50
C GLN A 28 4.85 -6.03 2.55
N GLN A 29 5.45 -7.12 3.03
CA GLN A 29 6.85 -7.23 3.36
C GLN A 29 7.67 -7.11 2.07
N GLY A 30 8.50 -6.07 2.00
CA GLY A 30 9.30 -5.75 0.80
C GLY A 30 8.61 -4.86 -0.23
N PHE A 31 7.33 -4.51 -0.05
CA PHE A 31 6.62 -3.56 -0.90
C PHE A 31 6.29 -2.28 -0.13
N ILE A 32 6.36 -1.14 -0.81
CA ILE A 32 5.90 0.16 -0.29
C ILE A 32 4.86 0.73 -1.25
N SER A 33 3.76 1.24 -0.69
CA SER A 33 2.77 2.01 -1.44
C SER A 33 2.84 3.46 -0.98
N LEU A 34 3.27 4.36 -1.85
CA LEU A 34 3.38 5.78 -1.54
C LEU A 34 2.21 6.54 -2.15
N ASP A 35 1.52 7.32 -1.33
CA ASP A 35 0.55 8.31 -1.78
C ASP A 35 1.30 9.64 -1.97
N CYS A 36 1.66 9.91 -3.22
CA CYS A 36 2.53 11.01 -3.60
C CYS A 36 1.81 12.34 -3.43
N GLY A 37 2.23 13.16 -2.46
CA GLY A 37 1.56 14.42 -2.14
C GLY A 37 0.69 14.35 -0.88
N LEU A 38 0.45 13.16 -0.31
CA LEU A 38 -0.19 13.03 0.98
C LEU A 38 0.61 13.79 2.06
N PRO A 39 -0.03 14.51 3.01
CA PRO A 39 0.71 15.27 4.00
C PRO A 39 1.64 14.39 4.85
N THR A 40 2.72 15.02 5.33
CA THR A 40 3.81 14.35 6.05
C THR A 40 3.30 13.47 7.20
N LYS A 41 3.93 12.30 7.37
CA LYS A 41 3.65 11.34 8.46
C LYS A 41 2.21 10.79 8.48
N GLN A 42 1.45 10.95 7.41
CA GLN A 42 0.16 10.30 7.25
C GLN A 42 0.30 8.93 6.58
N SER A 43 -0.61 8.03 6.95
CA SER A 43 -0.79 6.72 6.32
C SER A 43 -2.24 6.27 6.45
N TYR A 44 -2.69 5.41 5.55
CA TYR A 44 -4.02 4.81 5.62
C TYR A 44 -4.03 3.47 4.88
N THR A 45 -4.98 2.60 5.22
CA THR A 45 -5.29 1.42 4.42
C THR A 45 -6.38 1.81 3.43
N GLU A 46 -6.12 1.64 2.14
CA GLU A 46 -7.13 1.86 1.12
C GLU A 46 -8.15 0.71 1.17
N PRO A 47 -9.46 0.99 1.27
CA PRO A 47 -10.47 -0.01 1.59
C PRO A 47 -10.79 -1.01 0.46
N LYS A 48 -10.60 -0.64 -0.82
CA LYS A 48 -10.92 -1.51 -1.96
C LYS A 48 -9.81 -2.54 -2.26
N SER A 49 -8.57 -2.12 -2.13
CA SER A 49 -7.35 -2.86 -2.44
C SER A 49 -6.70 -3.47 -1.20
N ASN A 50 -7.06 -3.01 0.00
CA ASN A 50 -6.43 -3.34 1.28
C ASN A 50 -4.93 -3.01 1.34
N LEU A 51 -4.43 -2.16 0.44
CA LEU A 51 -3.05 -1.70 0.45
C LEU A 51 -2.84 -0.61 1.50
N LYS A 52 -1.74 -0.70 2.25
CA LYS A 52 -1.33 0.35 3.17
C LYS A 52 -0.51 1.40 2.44
N PHE A 53 -1.09 2.59 2.27
CA PHE A 53 -0.42 3.75 1.72
C PHE A 53 0.21 4.60 2.83
N SER A 54 1.40 5.12 2.56
CA SER A 54 2.07 6.14 3.38
C SER A 54 2.42 7.35 2.53
N SER A 55 2.59 8.51 3.18
CA SER A 55 3.06 9.71 2.50
C SER A 55 4.46 9.52 1.90
N ASP A 56 4.69 10.13 0.73
CA ASP A 56 5.99 10.14 0.05
C ASP A 56 7.08 10.94 0.76
N TRP A 57 6.77 11.62 1.87
CA TRP A 57 7.62 12.66 2.45
C TRP A 57 9.03 12.23 2.87
N GLU A 58 9.25 10.97 3.25
CA GLU A 58 10.60 10.47 3.60
C GLU A 58 11.41 10.07 2.37
N PHE A 59 10.76 9.92 1.21
CA PHE A 59 11.35 9.39 -0.01
C PHE A 59 11.67 10.48 -1.04
N ILE A 60 11.18 11.71 -0.86
CA ILE A 60 11.38 12.81 -1.81
C ILE A 60 12.32 13.89 -1.27
N LYS A 61 13.00 14.62 -2.18
CA LYS A 61 13.84 15.78 -1.85
C LYS A 61 13.14 17.13 -2.06
N SER A 62 12.15 17.17 -2.94
CA SER A 62 11.58 18.41 -3.49
C SER A 62 10.20 18.14 -4.08
N GLY A 63 9.56 19.19 -4.60
CA GLY A 63 8.22 19.13 -5.19
C GLY A 63 7.13 19.57 -4.22
N LYS A 64 5.97 19.91 -4.79
CA LYS A 64 4.82 20.48 -4.08
C LYS A 64 3.64 19.52 -4.16
N SER A 65 2.75 19.61 -3.18
CA SER A 65 1.51 18.81 -3.15
C SER A 65 0.34 19.67 -3.63
N GLY A 66 -0.58 19.05 -4.37
CA GLY A 66 -1.81 19.68 -4.84
C GLY A 66 -2.96 18.69 -4.88
N SER A 67 -4.16 19.16 -4.55
CA SER A 67 -5.38 18.38 -4.71
C SER A 67 -5.90 18.49 -6.13
N VAL A 68 -6.44 17.40 -6.66
CA VAL A 68 -7.19 17.41 -7.92
C VAL A 68 -8.42 18.28 -7.74
N ASP A 69 -8.69 19.15 -8.72
CA ASP A 69 -9.88 19.99 -8.68
C ASP A 69 -11.14 19.11 -8.79
N PRO A 70 -12.11 19.22 -7.85
CA PRO A 70 -13.30 18.40 -7.83
C PRO A 70 -14.15 18.46 -9.11
N THR A 71 -14.01 19.51 -9.91
CA THR A 71 -14.73 19.67 -11.19
C THR A 71 -14.37 18.61 -12.22
N TYR A 72 -13.17 18.00 -12.13
CA TYR A 72 -12.74 16.91 -13.00
C TYR A 72 -13.19 15.53 -12.50
N GLY A 73 -13.93 15.48 -11.38
CA GLY A 73 -14.33 14.25 -10.71
C GLY A 73 -13.19 13.69 -9.85
N LEU A 74 -13.50 13.40 -8.58
CA LEU A 74 -12.57 12.74 -7.68
C LEU A 74 -12.62 11.23 -7.90
N SER A 75 -11.47 10.59 -7.79
CA SER A 75 -11.40 9.13 -7.78
C SER A 75 -11.96 8.58 -6.47
N GLU A 76 -12.59 7.40 -6.57
CA GLU A 76 -12.95 6.60 -5.41
C GLU A 76 -11.71 6.05 -4.68
N TYR A 77 -10.55 6.05 -5.34
CA TYR A 77 -9.26 5.72 -4.74
C TYR A 77 -8.57 6.98 -4.24
N LYS A 78 -8.36 7.06 -2.92
CA LYS A 78 -7.84 8.24 -2.25
C LYS A 78 -6.49 8.73 -2.81
N GLN A 79 -5.60 7.80 -3.19
CA GLN A 79 -4.24 8.10 -3.68
C GLN A 79 -4.19 8.82 -5.04
N TYR A 80 -5.33 9.00 -5.71
CA TYR A 80 -5.40 9.75 -6.97
C TYR A 80 -5.93 11.18 -6.80
N ASN A 81 -6.33 11.56 -5.58
CA ASN A 81 -6.99 12.85 -5.34
C ASN A 81 -6.03 13.93 -4.84
N VAL A 82 -4.86 13.55 -4.35
CA VAL A 82 -3.77 14.46 -3.97
C VAL A 82 -2.52 13.96 -4.66
N LEU A 83 -1.81 14.85 -5.35
CA LEU A 83 -0.69 14.51 -6.21
C LEU A 83 0.53 15.36 -5.90
N ARG A 84 1.71 14.74 -6.01
CA ARG A 84 3.01 15.42 -6.06
C ARG A 84 3.24 15.96 -7.46
N TYR A 85 3.54 17.25 -7.55
CA TYR A 85 4.01 17.88 -8.77
C TYR A 85 5.36 18.55 -8.55
N PHE A 86 6.12 18.71 -9.62
CA PHE A 86 7.49 19.21 -9.58
C PHE A 86 7.62 20.44 -10.51
N PRO A 87 7.45 21.65 -9.97
CA PRO A 87 7.67 22.88 -10.71
C PRO A 87 9.10 22.99 -11.22
N VAL A 88 9.29 23.69 -12.34
CA VAL A 88 10.62 23.98 -12.91
C VAL A 88 11.52 24.72 -11.92
N ASP A 89 10.94 25.54 -11.03
CA ASP A 89 11.67 26.29 -9.99
C ASP A 89 12.34 25.37 -8.95
N ASP A 90 11.83 24.14 -8.78
CA ASP A 90 12.42 23.13 -7.89
C ASP A 90 13.56 22.33 -8.59
N GLY A 91 13.85 22.68 -9.85
CA GLY A 91 14.89 22.06 -10.68
C GLY A 91 14.35 21.14 -11.77
N LEU A 92 15.21 20.82 -12.74
CA LEU A 92 14.85 19.99 -13.89
C LEU A 92 14.73 18.49 -13.57
N ARG A 93 15.23 18.05 -12.40
CA ARG A 93 15.27 16.64 -12.01
C ARG A 93 14.85 16.47 -10.56
N ASN A 94 13.92 15.55 -10.34
CA ASN A 94 13.44 15.16 -9.03
C ASN A 94 13.65 13.64 -8.89
N CYS A 95 13.98 13.18 -7.68
CA CYS A 95 14.29 11.78 -7.43
C CYS A 95 13.61 11.34 -6.13
N TYR A 96 13.09 10.10 -6.16
CA TYR A 96 12.81 9.35 -4.96
C TYR A 96 14.11 8.68 -4.49
N ILE A 97 14.34 8.59 -3.17
CA ILE A 97 15.55 8.01 -2.55
C ILE A 97 15.22 6.66 -1.94
#